data_AF-A0A439CTF2-F1
#
_entry.id   AF-A0A439CTF2-F1
#
_cell.length_a   1.000
_cell.length_b   1.000
_cell.length_c   1.000
_cell.angle_alpha   90.00
_cell.angle_beta   90.00
_cell.angle_gamma   90.00
#
_symmetry.space_group_name_H-M   'P 1'
#
loop_
_entity.id
_entity.type
_entity.pdbx_description
1 polymer ?
#
loop_
_entity_poly.entity_id
_entity_poly.type
_entity_poly.pdbx_seq_one_letter_code
_entity_poly.pdbx_strand_id
1 'polypeptide(L)'
;MSHIFHCVEGCCRPRWSDFKDVDDDFKDLVARTANVPIIQCMSQRKGKWVTTSITVQDVSMRKVLKEVLEGYQGLDLDLEDYTFRTPFMPLCHRWEDLTHFRLNAQDPVLKRTVTNMTDFLTQIVASTVSSMERIQKTGKIRCHNIWQLFAPDTLVSTKLYGVPITCRVKECTEMGSVGTSRWRVTMEYINWNGETTGFSQIAATIEPYDGYRRVNSLPVFPISFLEDEASYRASMTARGRTFEELRGYHIMNANGVRVTIEEDADKKKQTSTTSYRRQDSKDIESSDDEDDVNMDTYNERVPPESSRDSRFAAISVDENPRAERPVRRVENLQPLTDEQCLLATPWVIGFDLRSKDWCELRVDELQPVTWNDEAFDKLVLPPGEKHLAWDFVEAKNLELSEEFDDFIPDKGRGLIILMFGPPGVGKTFTAEAVADKSRV
;
A
#
# COMPACT_ATOMS: atom_id res chain seq x y z
N MET A 1 -12.36 -44.88 -53.57
CA MET A 1 -12.91 -45.45 -52.33
C MET A 1 -13.08 -44.32 -51.32
N SER A 2 -14.24 -43.67 -51.32
CA SER A 2 -14.64 -42.68 -50.30
C SER A 2 -15.88 -43.24 -49.63
N HIS A 3 -15.69 -43.88 -48.47
CA HIS A 3 -16.82 -44.31 -47.64
C HIS A 3 -17.40 -43.08 -46.94
N ILE A 4 -18.45 -42.52 -47.52
CA ILE A 4 -19.34 -41.59 -46.84
C ILE A 4 -20.17 -42.43 -45.87
N PHE A 5 -19.90 -42.30 -44.58
CA PHE A 5 -20.75 -42.88 -43.54
C PHE A 5 -22.04 -42.07 -43.47
N HIS A 6 -23.13 -42.63 -44.01
CA HIS A 6 -24.47 -42.14 -43.73
C HIS A 6 -24.82 -42.43 -42.27
N CYS A 7 -25.07 -41.38 -41.48
CA CYS A 7 -25.64 -41.51 -40.15
C CYS A 7 -27.09 -42.00 -40.29
N VAL A 8 -27.34 -43.26 -39.92
CA VAL A 8 -28.70 -43.82 -39.81
C VAL A 8 -29.33 -43.26 -38.54
N GLU A 9 -30.53 -42.69 -38.61
CA GLU A 9 -31.31 -42.30 -37.44
C GLU A 9 -31.38 -43.47 -36.44
N GLY A 10 -30.91 -43.25 -35.21
CA GLY A 10 -30.87 -44.26 -34.15
C GLY A 10 -29.51 -44.91 -33.86
N CYS A 11 -28.44 -44.57 -34.59
CA CYS A 11 -27.08 -45.13 -34.37
C CYS A 11 -26.22 -44.37 -33.34
N CYS A 12 -26.64 -43.19 -32.89
CA CYS A 12 -25.92 -42.44 -31.85
C CYS A 12 -26.32 -42.93 -30.46
N ARG A 13 -25.35 -43.05 -29.54
CA ARG A 13 -25.62 -43.30 -28.10
C ARG A 13 -26.69 -42.32 -27.59
N PRO A 14 -27.50 -42.69 -26.58
CA PRO A 14 -28.48 -41.77 -25.99
C PRO A 14 -27.82 -40.42 -25.74
N ARG A 15 -28.36 -39.36 -26.33
CA ARG A 15 -27.91 -38.02 -26.02
C ARG A 15 -28.20 -37.82 -24.53
N TRP A 16 -27.22 -37.27 -23.81
CA TRP A 16 -27.36 -36.97 -22.39
C TRP A 16 -28.31 -35.78 -22.12
N SER A 17 -28.90 -35.24 -23.18
CA SER A 17 -29.76 -34.07 -23.19
C SER A 17 -31.03 -34.39 -23.99
N ASP A 18 -32.17 -33.94 -23.48
CA ASP A 18 -33.47 -34.01 -24.13
C ASP A 18 -33.60 -32.98 -25.28
N PHE A 19 -32.64 -32.06 -25.40
CA PHE A 19 -32.67 -30.93 -26.33
C PHE A 19 -31.63 -31.07 -27.45
N LYS A 20 -31.88 -30.37 -28.56
CA LYS A 20 -31.03 -30.46 -29.76
C LYS A 20 -29.79 -29.56 -29.69
N ASP A 21 -29.89 -28.45 -28.96
CA ASP A 21 -28.86 -27.43 -28.77
C ASP A 21 -28.70 -27.12 -27.26
N VAL A 22 -27.50 -26.71 -26.87
CA VAL A 22 -27.13 -26.27 -25.51
C VAL A 22 -27.95 -25.05 -25.08
N ASP A 23 -28.32 -24.17 -26.01
CA ASP A 23 -29.13 -22.98 -25.69
C ASP A 23 -30.55 -23.36 -25.24
N ASP A 24 -31.14 -24.41 -25.82
CA ASP A 24 -32.47 -24.87 -25.45
C ASP A 24 -32.46 -25.68 -24.14
N ASP A 25 -31.39 -26.46 -23.91
CA ASP A 25 -31.09 -27.05 -22.59
C ASP A 25 -31.00 -25.97 -21.50
N PHE A 26 -30.28 -24.89 -21.78
CA PHE A 26 -30.10 -23.79 -20.83
C PHE A 26 -31.43 -23.09 -20.54
N LYS A 27 -32.26 -22.83 -21.56
CA LYS A 27 -33.60 -22.24 -21.37
C LYS A 27 -34.52 -23.12 -20.53
N ASP A 28 -34.55 -24.43 -20.79
CA ASP A 28 -35.36 -25.37 -19.99
C ASP A 28 -34.85 -25.44 -18.55
N LEU A 29 -33.54 -25.48 -18.33
CA LEU A 29 -32.95 -25.45 -17.00
C LEU A 29 -33.34 -24.17 -16.25
N VAL A 30 -33.25 -23.00 -16.90
CA VAL A 30 -33.69 -21.72 -16.32
C VAL A 30 -35.18 -21.76 -15.98
N ALA A 31 -36.02 -22.29 -16.86
CA ALA A 31 -37.47 -22.38 -16.62
C ALA A 31 -37.80 -23.30 -15.43
N ARG A 32 -37.15 -24.47 -15.33
CA ARG A 32 -37.35 -25.43 -14.24
C ARG A 32 -36.84 -24.93 -12.90
N THR A 33 -35.80 -24.11 -12.92
CA THR A 33 -35.16 -23.60 -11.69
C THR A 33 -35.71 -22.25 -11.23
N ALA A 34 -36.56 -21.58 -12.02
CA ALA A 34 -37.05 -20.22 -11.73
C ALA A 34 -37.70 -20.02 -10.34
N ASN A 35 -38.29 -21.05 -9.75
CA ASN A 35 -38.93 -21.00 -8.43
C ASN A 35 -38.09 -21.63 -7.31
N VAL A 36 -36.84 -22.01 -7.60
CA VAL A 36 -35.94 -22.62 -6.62
C VAL A 36 -35.21 -21.51 -5.87
N PRO A 37 -35.30 -21.42 -4.53
CA PRO A 37 -34.73 -20.30 -3.79
C PRO A 37 -33.20 -20.22 -3.88
N ILE A 38 -32.53 -21.37 -3.99
CA ILE A 38 -31.07 -21.48 -4.10
C ILE A 38 -30.73 -22.57 -5.11
N ILE A 39 -29.93 -22.24 -6.13
CA ILE A 39 -29.39 -23.20 -7.10
C ILE A 39 -27.97 -23.57 -6.69
N GLN A 40 -27.70 -24.86 -6.56
CA GLN A 40 -26.39 -25.41 -6.28
C GLN A 40 -25.82 -26.10 -7.51
N CYS A 41 -24.74 -25.59 -8.06
CA CYS A 41 -24.03 -26.23 -9.16
C CYS A 41 -22.92 -27.12 -8.60
N MET A 42 -22.92 -28.39 -9.00
CA MET A 42 -21.91 -29.36 -8.59
C MET A 42 -21.18 -29.91 -9.80
N SER A 43 -19.87 -30.14 -9.67
CA SER A 43 -19.05 -30.79 -10.67
C SER A 43 -18.28 -31.95 -10.04
N GLN A 44 -18.06 -33.00 -10.82
CA GLN A 44 -17.29 -34.15 -10.36
C GLN A 44 -15.80 -33.87 -10.51
N ARG A 45 -15.08 -33.80 -9.38
CA ARG A 45 -13.62 -33.66 -9.33
C ARG A 45 -13.03 -34.86 -8.60
N LYS A 46 -12.13 -35.60 -9.26
CA LYS A 46 -11.48 -36.81 -8.71
C LYS A 46 -12.48 -37.82 -8.12
N GLY A 47 -13.59 -38.05 -8.80
CA GLY A 47 -14.63 -39.00 -8.38
C GLY A 47 -15.56 -38.50 -7.26
N LYS A 48 -15.39 -37.28 -6.74
CA LYS A 48 -16.26 -36.68 -5.73
C LYS A 48 -17.05 -35.51 -6.33
N TRP A 49 -18.31 -35.40 -5.94
CA TRP A 49 -19.13 -34.23 -6.24
C TRP A 49 -18.68 -33.06 -5.37
N VAL A 50 -18.36 -31.93 -5.99
CA VAL A 50 -17.94 -30.70 -5.31
C VAL A 50 -18.80 -29.56 -5.81
N THR A 51 -19.32 -28.76 -4.89
CA THR A 51 -20.04 -27.52 -5.24
C THR A 51 -19.08 -26.55 -5.89
N THR A 52 -19.38 -26.13 -7.12
CA THR A 52 -18.59 -25.15 -7.88
C THR A 52 -19.15 -23.75 -7.78
N SER A 53 -20.48 -23.62 -7.67
CA SER A 53 -21.15 -22.35 -7.46
C SER A 53 -22.49 -22.51 -6.75
N ILE A 54 -22.94 -21.43 -6.12
CA ILE A 54 -24.25 -21.29 -5.49
C ILE A 54 -24.85 -19.99 -5.99
N THR A 55 -26.08 -20.04 -6.51
CA THR A 55 -26.83 -18.86 -6.94
C THR A 55 -28.05 -18.71 -6.05
N VAL A 56 -28.17 -17.59 -5.34
CA VAL A 56 -29.32 -17.30 -4.48
C VAL A 56 -30.35 -16.53 -5.30
N GLN A 57 -31.55 -17.09 -5.47
CA GLN A 57 -32.64 -16.48 -6.26
C GLN A 57 -33.72 -15.84 -5.40
N ASP A 58 -33.93 -16.35 -4.18
CA ASP A 58 -34.94 -15.79 -3.27
C ASP A 58 -34.65 -14.34 -2.91
N VAL A 59 -35.64 -13.46 -3.14
CA VAL A 59 -35.50 -12.01 -2.95
C VAL A 59 -35.25 -11.63 -1.49
N SER A 60 -35.81 -12.38 -0.54
CA SER A 60 -35.64 -12.09 0.89
C SER A 60 -34.23 -12.49 1.36
N MET A 61 -33.73 -13.63 0.88
CA MET A 61 -32.34 -14.07 1.09
C MET A 61 -31.33 -13.09 0.48
N ARG A 62 -31.59 -12.59 -0.74
CA ARG A 62 -30.76 -11.58 -1.41
C ARG A 62 -30.63 -10.30 -0.60
N LYS A 63 -31.73 -9.82 0.01
CA LYS A 63 -31.70 -8.64 0.90
C LYS A 63 -30.76 -8.83 2.08
N VAL A 64 -30.81 -10.01 2.72
CA VAL A 64 -29.91 -10.35 3.83
C VAL A 64 -28.46 -10.37 3.36
N LEU A 65 -28.17 -11.01 2.22
CA LEU A 65 -26.80 -11.06 1.69
C LEU A 65 -26.28 -9.67 1.30
N LYS A 66 -27.15 -8.79 0.79
CA LYS A 66 -26.78 -7.42 0.44
C LYS A 66 -26.35 -6.61 1.67
N GLU A 67 -27.01 -6.82 2.80
CA GLU A 67 -26.65 -6.18 4.07
C GLU A 67 -25.38 -6.81 4.67
N VAL A 68 -25.31 -8.14 4.76
CA VAL A 68 -24.18 -8.84 5.41
C VAL A 68 -22.87 -8.72 4.62
N LEU A 69 -22.95 -8.62 3.29
CA LEU A 69 -21.79 -8.49 2.40
C LEU A 69 -21.55 -7.05 1.96
N GLU A 70 -22.23 -6.08 2.58
CA GLU A 70 -22.03 -4.66 2.28
C GLU A 70 -20.56 -4.27 2.49
N GLY A 71 -20.01 -3.50 1.55
CA GLY A 71 -18.61 -3.06 1.59
C GLY A 71 -17.58 -4.15 1.27
N TYR A 72 -17.97 -5.38 0.93
CA TYR A 72 -17.00 -6.40 0.52
C TYR A 72 -16.32 -6.01 -0.81
N GLN A 73 -15.04 -5.68 -0.76
CA GLN A 73 -14.32 -5.16 -1.92
C GLN A 73 -14.30 -6.12 -3.11
N GLY A 74 -14.58 -5.60 -4.31
CA GLY A 74 -14.59 -6.36 -5.56
C GLY A 74 -15.80 -7.28 -5.74
N LEU A 75 -16.84 -7.16 -4.91
CA LEU A 75 -18.09 -7.89 -5.04
C LEU A 75 -19.23 -6.92 -5.37
N ASP A 76 -19.84 -7.11 -6.54
CA ASP A 76 -21.12 -6.51 -6.90
C ASP A 76 -22.16 -7.62 -7.02
N LEU A 77 -23.05 -7.72 -6.03
CA LEU A 77 -24.03 -8.81 -5.96
C LEU A 77 -25.04 -8.77 -7.10
N ASP A 78 -25.38 -7.58 -7.59
CA ASP A 78 -26.38 -7.40 -8.64
C ASP A 78 -25.77 -7.76 -10.01
N LEU A 79 -24.50 -7.40 -10.28
CA LEU A 79 -23.78 -7.81 -11.50
C LEU A 79 -23.37 -9.29 -11.50
N GLU A 80 -23.15 -9.89 -10.34
CA GLU A 80 -22.79 -11.31 -10.20
C GLU A 80 -24.04 -12.23 -10.11
N ASP A 81 -25.25 -11.68 -10.26
CA ASP A 81 -26.51 -12.40 -10.13
C ASP A 81 -26.64 -13.18 -8.80
N TYR A 82 -26.01 -12.69 -7.73
CA TYR A 82 -25.90 -13.38 -6.43
C TYR A 82 -25.31 -14.80 -6.56
N THR A 83 -24.37 -14.98 -7.49
CA THR A 83 -23.66 -16.24 -7.74
C THR A 83 -22.30 -16.25 -7.06
N PHE A 84 -22.13 -17.11 -6.08
CA PHE A 84 -20.87 -17.31 -5.37
C PHE A 84 -20.15 -18.53 -5.92
N ARG A 85 -18.84 -18.43 -6.13
CA ARG A 85 -18.01 -19.51 -6.67
C ARG A 85 -16.99 -19.99 -5.63
N THR A 86 -16.57 -21.25 -5.72
CA THR A 86 -15.52 -21.82 -4.86
C THR A 86 -14.27 -20.93 -4.88
N PRO A 87 -13.66 -20.59 -3.74
CA PRO A 87 -13.88 -21.18 -2.41
C PRO A 87 -14.95 -20.47 -1.55
N PHE A 88 -15.85 -19.69 -2.16
CA PHE A 88 -16.94 -18.97 -1.50
C PHE A 88 -16.44 -17.92 -0.51
N MET A 89 -15.39 -17.17 -0.92
CA MET A 89 -14.67 -16.25 -0.04
C MET A 89 -15.57 -15.26 0.69
N PRO A 90 -16.50 -14.53 0.05
CA PRO A 90 -17.32 -13.54 0.75
C PRO A 90 -18.18 -14.17 1.85
N LEU A 91 -18.77 -15.33 1.56
CA LEU A 91 -19.60 -16.06 2.52
C LEU A 91 -18.77 -16.60 3.69
N CYS A 92 -17.55 -17.08 3.45
CA CYS A 92 -16.68 -17.58 4.51
C CYS A 92 -16.14 -16.45 5.40
N HIS A 93 -15.71 -15.34 4.79
CA HIS A 93 -15.16 -14.19 5.50
C HIS A 93 -16.21 -13.48 6.37
N ARG A 94 -17.45 -13.36 5.88
CA ARG A 94 -18.57 -12.71 6.59
C ARG A 94 -19.47 -13.72 7.31
N TRP A 95 -18.96 -14.90 7.63
CA TRP A 95 -19.77 -15.96 8.25
C TRP A 95 -20.21 -15.61 9.68
N GLU A 96 -19.35 -14.94 10.44
CA GLU A 96 -19.70 -14.44 11.78
C GLU A 96 -20.78 -13.36 11.70
N ASP A 97 -20.67 -12.42 10.75
CA ASP A 97 -21.68 -11.38 10.49
C ASP A 97 -23.04 -12.00 10.13
N LEU A 98 -23.05 -13.01 9.26
CA LEU A 98 -24.26 -13.75 8.90
C LEU A 98 -24.88 -14.48 10.10
N THR A 99 -24.03 -15.05 10.96
CA THR A 99 -24.46 -15.74 12.18
C THR A 99 -25.05 -14.75 13.18
N HIS A 100 -24.41 -13.59 13.36
CA HIS A 100 -24.89 -12.51 14.22
C HIS A 100 -26.23 -11.95 13.72
N PHE A 101 -26.37 -11.73 12.41
CA PHE A 101 -27.62 -11.32 11.79
C PHE A 101 -28.76 -12.32 12.10
N ARG A 102 -28.50 -13.61 11.94
CA ARG A 102 -29.47 -14.68 12.26
C ARG A 102 -29.92 -14.66 13.72
N LEU A 103 -28.99 -14.43 14.64
CA LEU A 103 -29.30 -14.42 16.07
C LEU A 103 -30.14 -13.20 16.48
N ASN A 104 -29.88 -12.04 15.87
CA ASN A 104 -30.53 -10.78 16.22
C ASN A 104 -31.81 -10.47 15.41
N ALA A 105 -32.11 -11.25 14.38
CA ALA A 105 -33.35 -11.10 13.61
C ALA A 105 -34.59 -11.26 14.51
N GLN A 106 -35.38 -10.18 14.60
CA GLN A 106 -36.59 -10.12 15.43
C GLN A 106 -37.85 -10.57 14.68
N ASP A 107 -37.97 -10.22 13.40
CA ASP A 107 -39.12 -10.63 12.58
C ASP A 107 -39.10 -12.17 12.38
N PRO A 108 -40.17 -12.90 12.79
CA PRO A 108 -40.24 -14.35 12.65
C PRO A 108 -40.05 -14.85 11.21
N VAL A 109 -40.55 -14.09 10.22
CA VAL A 109 -40.44 -14.48 8.80
C VAL A 109 -38.99 -14.33 8.33
N LEU A 110 -38.39 -13.17 8.54
CA LEU A 110 -36.98 -12.93 8.25
C LEU A 110 -36.06 -13.95 8.95
N LYS A 111 -36.30 -14.22 10.24
CA LYS A 111 -35.53 -15.18 11.01
C LYS A 111 -35.58 -16.58 10.40
N ARG A 112 -36.75 -17.02 9.96
CA ARG A 112 -36.92 -18.31 9.26
C ARG A 112 -36.18 -18.31 7.92
N THR A 113 -36.27 -17.24 7.15
CA THR A 113 -35.58 -17.09 5.86
C THR A 113 -34.06 -17.18 6.04
N VAL A 114 -33.49 -16.40 6.96
CA VAL A 114 -32.05 -16.42 7.26
C VAL A 114 -31.63 -17.79 7.76
N THR A 115 -32.41 -18.41 8.65
CA THR A 115 -32.11 -19.75 9.19
C THR A 115 -32.01 -20.77 8.07
N ASN A 116 -33.03 -20.86 7.21
CA ASN A 116 -33.03 -21.79 6.07
C ASN A 116 -31.83 -21.56 5.14
N MET A 117 -31.51 -20.31 4.82
CA MET A 117 -30.35 -19.96 4.00
C MET A 117 -29.04 -20.38 4.68
N THR A 118 -28.85 -20.01 5.95
CA THR A 118 -27.63 -20.36 6.70
C THR A 118 -27.46 -21.85 6.87
N ASP A 119 -28.53 -22.60 7.11
CA ASP A 119 -28.47 -24.05 7.28
C ASP A 119 -28.05 -24.74 5.98
N PHE A 120 -28.56 -24.27 4.84
CA PHE A 120 -28.12 -24.71 3.53
C PHE A 120 -26.63 -24.38 3.28
N LEU A 121 -26.24 -23.11 3.46
CA LEU A 121 -24.86 -22.67 3.24
C LEU A 121 -23.88 -23.38 4.17
N THR A 122 -24.28 -23.68 5.41
CA THR A 122 -23.46 -24.39 6.41
C THR A 122 -22.98 -25.73 5.85
N GLN A 123 -23.83 -26.47 5.14
CA GLN A 123 -23.46 -27.76 4.55
C GLN A 123 -22.30 -27.64 3.54
N ILE A 124 -22.09 -26.46 2.97
CA ILE A 124 -21.10 -26.19 1.94
C ILE A 124 -19.84 -25.58 2.55
N VAL A 125 -19.98 -24.62 3.47
CA VAL A 125 -18.83 -23.86 4.01
C VAL A 125 -18.35 -24.32 5.39
N ALA A 126 -19.06 -25.23 6.08
CA ALA A 126 -18.73 -25.62 7.46
C ALA A 126 -17.28 -26.07 7.66
N SER A 127 -16.73 -26.85 6.72
CA SER A 127 -15.33 -27.31 6.80
C SER A 127 -14.34 -26.16 6.73
N THR A 128 -14.64 -25.15 5.92
CA THR A 128 -13.85 -23.94 5.73
C THR A 128 -13.95 -23.02 6.95
N VAL A 129 -15.17 -22.77 7.45
CA VAL A 129 -15.41 -21.99 8.68
C VAL A 129 -14.71 -22.64 9.87
N SER A 130 -14.83 -23.96 10.03
CA SER A 130 -14.13 -24.71 11.08
C SER A 130 -12.61 -24.61 10.94
N SER A 131 -12.09 -24.54 9.71
CA SER A 131 -10.67 -24.31 9.45
C SER A 131 -10.25 -22.91 9.90
N MET A 132 -11.05 -21.88 9.62
CA MET A 132 -10.81 -20.49 10.05
C MET A 132 -10.75 -20.40 11.57
N GLU A 133 -11.73 -20.94 12.29
CA GLU A 133 -11.73 -20.98 13.76
C GLU A 133 -10.50 -21.69 14.33
N ARG A 134 -10.09 -22.81 13.71
CA ARG A 134 -8.90 -23.54 14.12
C ARG A 134 -7.63 -22.72 13.87
N ILE A 135 -7.55 -21.97 12.77
CA ILE A 135 -6.41 -21.08 12.50
C ILE A 135 -6.33 -19.99 13.56
N GLN A 136 -7.45 -19.34 13.88
CA GLN A 136 -7.53 -18.34 14.95
C GLN A 136 -7.06 -18.91 16.29
N LYS A 137 -7.56 -20.10 16.69
CA LYS A 137 -7.20 -20.74 17.97
C LYS A 137 -5.74 -21.22 18.03
N THR A 138 -5.18 -21.68 16.92
CA THR A 138 -3.85 -22.35 16.92
C THR A 138 -2.71 -21.46 16.43
N GLY A 139 -3.01 -20.36 15.75
CA GLY A 139 -2.03 -19.55 15.04
C GLY A 139 -1.29 -20.30 13.93
N LYS A 140 -1.82 -21.43 13.45
CA LYS A 140 -1.16 -22.33 12.48
C LYS A 140 -1.99 -22.53 11.22
N ILE A 141 -1.34 -22.36 10.07
CA ILE A 141 -1.99 -22.37 8.76
C ILE A 141 -1.23 -23.21 7.73
N ARG A 142 -1.97 -23.78 6.77
CA ARG A 142 -1.43 -24.47 5.59
C ARG A 142 -1.54 -23.56 4.37
N CYS A 143 -0.66 -23.75 3.39
CA CYS A 143 -0.58 -22.89 2.20
C CYS A 143 -1.92 -22.74 1.45
N HIS A 144 -2.69 -23.82 1.22
CA HIS A 144 -3.97 -23.75 0.51
C HIS A 144 -5.10 -23.01 1.26
N ASN A 145 -4.89 -22.69 2.55
CA ASN A 145 -5.85 -21.95 3.37
C ASN A 145 -5.49 -20.47 3.51
N ILE A 146 -4.43 -19.98 2.86
CA ILE A 146 -3.92 -18.62 3.03
C ILE A 146 -5.01 -17.54 2.85
N TRP A 147 -5.86 -17.68 1.84
CA TRP A 147 -6.95 -16.75 1.56
C TRP A 147 -7.88 -16.53 2.75
N GLN A 148 -8.02 -17.51 3.66
CA GLN A 148 -8.88 -17.43 4.84
C GLN A 148 -8.44 -16.35 5.85
N LEU A 149 -7.20 -15.85 5.75
CA LEU A 149 -6.68 -14.78 6.61
C LEU A 149 -6.93 -13.38 6.05
N PHE A 150 -7.16 -13.25 4.74
CA PHE A 150 -7.05 -11.99 4.02
C PHE A 150 -8.39 -11.60 3.43
N ALA A 151 -9.40 -11.48 4.31
CA ALA A 151 -10.64 -10.81 3.95
C ALA A 151 -10.35 -9.33 3.61
N PRO A 152 -11.07 -8.73 2.66
CA PRO A 152 -10.99 -7.29 2.41
C PRO A 152 -11.12 -6.49 3.71
N ASP A 153 -10.41 -5.37 3.78
CA ASP A 153 -10.34 -4.46 4.93
C ASP A 153 -9.64 -5.01 6.18
N THR A 154 -9.14 -6.25 6.15
CA THR A 154 -8.33 -6.78 7.25
C THR A 154 -7.04 -5.97 7.39
N LEU A 155 -6.75 -5.54 8.62
CA LEU A 155 -5.48 -4.89 8.94
C LEU A 155 -4.37 -5.93 9.07
N VAL A 156 -3.30 -5.76 8.29
CA VAL A 156 -2.17 -6.68 8.21
C VAL A 156 -0.86 -5.97 8.51
N SER A 157 0.08 -6.69 9.11
CA SER A 157 1.47 -6.27 9.24
C SER A 157 2.29 -6.87 8.10
N THR A 158 3.12 -6.05 7.48
CA THR A 158 4.16 -6.45 6.53
C THR A 158 5.41 -5.59 6.75
N LYS A 159 6.43 -5.72 5.91
CA LYS A 159 7.61 -4.85 5.90
C LYS A 159 7.70 -4.09 4.59
N LEU A 160 8.02 -2.79 4.68
CA LEU A 160 8.39 -1.93 3.56
C LEU A 160 9.84 -1.51 3.76
N TYR A 161 10.73 -1.99 2.87
CA TYR A 161 12.19 -1.85 3.00
C TYR A 161 12.71 -2.30 4.37
N GLY A 162 12.23 -3.45 4.86
CA GLY A 162 12.62 -4.02 6.15
C GLY A 162 11.93 -3.40 7.38
N VAL A 163 11.24 -2.26 7.23
CA VAL A 163 10.55 -1.57 8.33
C VAL A 163 9.09 -2.01 8.40
N PRO A 164 8.59 -2.42 9.59
CA PRO A 164 7.18 -2.81 9.75
C PRO A 164 6.21 -1.70 9.38
N ILE A 165 5.14 -2.06 8.67
CA ILE A 165 4.05 -1.17 8.28
C ILE A 165 2.71 -1.91 8.43
N THR A 166 1.68 -1.20 8.85
CA THR A 166 0.30 -1.68 8.83
C THR A 166 -0.35 -1.31 7.51
N CYS A 167 -0.95 -2.28 6.84
CA CYS A 167 -1.69 -2.07 5.62
C CYS A 167 -3.12 -2.59 5.76
N ARG A 168 -4.01 -2.13 4.89
CA ARG A 168 -5.36 -2.66 4.72
C ARG A 168 -5.41 -3.59 3.51
N VAL A 169 -5.92 -4.81 3.67
CA VAL A 169 -6.05 -5.78 2.58
C VAL A 169 -7.07 -5.29 1.57
N LYS A 170 -6.69 -5.32 0.28
CA LYS A 170 -7.62 -5.10 -0.83
C LYS A 170 -8.12 -6.39 -1.44
N GLU A 171 -7.17 -7.26 -1.77
CA GLU A 171 -7.43 -8.52 -2.46
C GLU A 171 -6.36 -9.55 -2.11
N CYS A 172 -6.76 -10.83 -2.14
CA CYS A 172 -5.87 -11.97 -2.02
C CYS A 172 -6.14 -12.92 -3.19
N THR A 173 -5.15 -13.09 -4.06
CA THR A 173 -5.29 -13.87 -5.29
C THR A 173 -4.29 -15.02 -5.31
N GLU A 174 -4.76 -16.19 -5.74
CA GLU A 174 -3.92 -17.34 -6.02
C GLU A 174 -3.31 -17.17 -7.42
N MET A 175 -1.99 -17.20 -7.52
CA MET A 175 -1.24 -17.01 -8.74
C MET A 175 -0.43 -18.26 -9.07
N GLY A 176 -0.50 -18.73 -10.32
CA GLY A 176 0.33 -19.84 -10.81
C GLY A 176 -0.48 -21.07 -11.21
N SER A 177 0.23 -22.17 -11.42
CA SER A 177 -0.35 -23.45 -11.87
C SER A 177 -0.68 -24.35 -10.67
N VAL A 178 -1.57 -25.31 -10.90
CA VAL A 178 -1.94 -26.33 -9.90
C VAL A 178 -0.69 -27.03 -9.36
N GLY A 179 -0.40 -26.85 -8.07
CA GLY A 179 0.73 -27.47 -7.36
C GLY A 179 1.96 -26.57 -7.14
N THR A 180 2.02 -25.40 -7.76
CA THR A 180 3.07 -24.38 -7.54
C THR A 180 2.47 -22.99 -7.32
N SER A 181 1.20 -22.95 -6.89
CA SER A 181 0.50 -21.69 -6.68
C SER A 181 1.07 -20.93 -5.49
N ARG A 182 1.38 -19.66 -5.75
CA ARG A 182 1.78 -18.67 -4.75
C ARG A 182 0.61 -17.74 -4.51
N TRP A 183 0.54 -17.16 -3.32
CA TRP A 183 -0.50 -16.20 -2.99
C TRP A 183 0.04 -14.79 -3.09
N ARG A 184 -0.69 -13.93 -3.79
CA ARG A 184 -0.41 -12.49 -3.81
C ARG A 184 -1.46 -11.78 -2.96
N VAL A 185 -1.01 -11.04 -1.96
CA VAL A 185 -1.85 -10.18 -1.13
C VAL A 185 -1.58 -8.74 -1.53
N THR A 186 -2.54 -8.09 -2.16
CA THR A 186 -2.48 -6.67 -2.50
C THR A 186 -3.10 -5.88 -1.35
N MET A 187 -2.41 -4.85 -0.91
CA MET A 187 -2.73 -4.05 0.27
C MET A 187 -2.57 -2.57 -0.07
N GLU A 188 -3.22 -1.73 0.72
CA GLU A 188 -3.05 -0.28 0.67
C GLU A 188 -2.60 0.31 2.00
N TYR A 189 -1.89 1.44 1.91
CA TYR A 189 -1.36 2.21 3.02
C TYR A 189 -1.43 3.71 2.68
N ILE A 190 -1.34 4.57 3.69
CA ILE A 190 -1.36 6.03 3.52
C ILE A 190 0.03 6.54 3.17
N ASN A 191 0.10 7.37 2.13
CA ASN A 191 1.30 8.03 1.67
C ASN A 191 1.00 9.47 1.25
N TRP A 192 2.03 10.32 1.17
CA TRP A 192 1.96 11.70 0.72
C TRP A 192 2.92 11.89 -0.46
N ASN A 193 2.41 12.45 -1.56
CA ASN A 193 3.19 12.62 -2.79
C ASN A 193 3.85 14.00 -2.94
N GLY A 194 3.85 14.81 -1.89
CA GLY A 194 4.30 16.20 -1.93
C GLY A 194 3.19 17.22 -2.17
N GLU A 195 1.97 16.79 -2.51
CA GLU A 195 0.83 17.70 -2.71
C GLU A 195 -0.42 17.22 -1.95
N THR A 196 -0.74 15.92 -2.05
CA THR A 196 -1.92 15.32 -1.44
C THR A 196 -1.58 14.03 -0.71
N THR A 197 -2.33 13.76 0.36
CA THR A 197 -2.26 12.50 1.09
C THR A 197 -3.33 11.54 0.56
N GLY A 198 -2.96 10.29 0.32
CA GLY A 198 -3.88 9.29 -0.22
C GLY A 198 -3.37 7.86 -0.08
N PHE A 199 -4.12 6.92 -0.65
CA PHE A 199 -3.78 5.50 -0.61
C PHE A 199 -2.76 5.15 -1.69
N SER A 200 -1.65 4.54 -1.27
CA SER A 200 -0.69 3.84 -2.12
C SER A 200 -0.85 2.34 -1.96
N GLN A 201 -0.40 1.56 -2.94
CA GLN A 201 -0.51 0.11 -2.93
C GLN A 201 0.85 -0.59 -2.79
N ILE A 202 0.83 -1.74 -2.13
CA ILE A 202 1.94 -2.67 -2.02
C ILE A 202 1.40 -4.09 -2.15
N ALA A 203 2.22 -5.03 -2.63
CA ALA A 203 1.87 -6.44 -2.65
C ALA A 203 2.95 -7.26 -1.96
N ALA A 204 2.53 -8.24 -1.17
CA ALA A 204 3.40 -9.29 -0.64
C ALA A 204 3.05 -10.61 -1.31
N THR A 205 4.07 -11.42 -1.55
CA THR A 205 3.92 -12.76 -2.14
C THR A 205 4.24 -13.80 -1.08
N ILE A 206 3.34 -14.75 -0.88
CA ILE A 206 3.56 -15.92 -0.03
C ILE A 206 3.84 -17.11 -0.95
N GLU A 207 5.10 -17.52 -0.96
CA GLU A 207 5.58 -18.68 -1.71
C GLU A 207 4.98 -20.00 -1.16
N PRO A 208 4.78 -21.01 -2.02
CA PRO A 208 4.24 -22.28 -1.60
C PRO A 208 5.10 -22.96 -0.53
N TYR A 209 4.45 -23.61 0.43
CA TYR A 209 5.12 -24.37 1.48
C TYR A 209 4.33 -25.59 1.92
N ASP A 210 5.06 -26.57 2.43
CA ASP A 210 4.50 -27.80 2.98
C ASP A 210 4.20 -27.69 4.48
N GLY A 211 3.21 -28.47 4.93
CA GLY A 211 2.86 -28.56 6.34
C GLY A 211 2.19 -27.30 6.90
N TYR A 212 2.37 -27.09 8.20
CA TYR A 212 1.83 -25.95 8.93
C TYR A 212 2.93 -24.93 9.22
N ARG A 213 2.64 -23.65 9.02
CA ARG A 213 3.45 -22.52 9.48
C ARG A 213 2.69 -21.68 10.50
N ARG A 214 3.43 -20.91 11.30
CA ARG A 214 2.81 -19.90 12.17
C ARG A 214 2.30 -18.74 11.32
N VAL A 215 1.14 -18.19 11.63
CA VAL A 215 0.57 -17.07 10.88
C VAL A 215 1.51 -15.86 10.91
N ASN A 216 2.07 -15.52 12.08
CA ASN A 216 3.04 -14.43 12.25
C ASN A 216 4.44 -14.67 11.66
N SER A 217 4.69 -15.85 11.06
CA SER A 217 5.92 -16.13 10.31
C SER A 217 5.78 -15.91 8.80
N LEU A 218 4.58 -15.58 8.33
CA LEU A 218 4.33 -15.23 6.94
C LEU A 218 4.89 -13.82 6.65
N PRO A 219 5.26 -13.52 5.39
CA PRO A 219 5.77 -12.19 5.02
C PRO A 219 4.72 -11.08 5.23
N VAL A 220 3.44 -11.43 5.18
CA VAL A 220 2.29 -10.59 5.55
C VAL A 220 1.31 -11.42 6.37
N PHE A 221 0.72 -10.83 7.41
CA PHE A 221 -0.25 -11.52 8.26
C PHE A 221 -1.16 -10.54 9.01
N PRO A 222 -2.38 -10.93 9.42
CA PRO A 222 -3.28 -10.05 10.18
C PRO A 222 -2.70 -9.65 11.53
N ILE A 223 -2.83 -8.38 11.91
CA ILE A 223 -2.27 -7.85 13.17
C ILE A 223 -2.89 -8.50 14.42
N SER A 224 -4.06 -9.11 14.29
CA SER A 224 -4.71 -9.89 15.35
C SER A 224 -3.94 -11.14 15.80
N PHE A 225 -2.92 -11.55 15.04
CA PHE A 225 -2.00 -12.64 15.42
C PHE A 225 -0.73 -12.13 16.12
N LEU A 226 -0.62 -10.83 16.41
CA LEU A 226 0.43 -10.28 17.26
C LEU A 226 0.15 -10.57 18.74
N GLU A 227 1.20 -10.76 19.53
CA GLU A 227 1.06 -10.99 20.98
C GLU A 227 0.48 -9.77 21.71
N ASP A 228 0.85 -8.57 21.28
CA ASP A 228 0.34 -7.30 21.79
C ASP A 228 -0.12 -6.38 20.64
N GLU A 229 -1.33 -6.64 20.15
CA GLU A 229 -1.94 -5.83 19.08
C GLU A 229 -2.14 -4.37 19.52
N ALA A 230 -2.47 -4.12 20.79
CA ALA A 230 -2.76 -2.79 21.29
C ALA A 230 -1.51 -1.90 21.29
N SER A 231 -0.39 -2.41 21.81
CA SER A 231 0.90 -1.71 21.78
C SER A 231 1.40 -1.51 20.34
N TYR A 232 1.24 -2.52 19.48
CA TYR A 232 1.59 -2.39 18.07
C TYR A 232 0.80 -1.27 17.38
N ARG A 233 -0.53 -1.25 17.54
CA ARG A 233 -1.40 -0.18 17.00
C ARG A 233 -0.97 1.19 17.51
N ALA A 234 -0.75 1.32 18.82
CA ALA A 234 -0.31 2.59 19.42
C ALA A 234 1.02 3.09 18.83
N SER A 235 2.01 2.20 18.67
CA SER A 235 3.30 2.54 18.08
C SER A 235 3.18 2.96 16.61
N MET A 236 2.40 2.23 15.81
CA MET A 236 2.19 2.55 14.39
C MET A 236 1.44 3.88 14.23
N THR A 237 0.41 4.13 15.03
CA THR A 237 -0.32 5.40 15.04
C THR A 237 0.59 6.56 15.47
N ALA A 238 1.42 6.39 16.50
CA ALA A 238 2.36 7.42 16.95
C ALA A 238 3.35 7.80 15.83
N ARG A 239 3.94 6.81 15.14
CA ARG A 239 4.78 7.06 13.98
C ARG A 239 4.02 7.75 12.85
N GLY A 240 2.75 7.38 12.64
CA GLY A 240 1.88 8.06 11.68
C GLY A 240 1.63 9.54 12.01
N ARG A 241 1.59 9.91 13.30
CA ARG A 241 1.54 11.31 13.73
C ARG A 241 2.82 12.06 13.39
N THR A 242 3.99 11.45 13.62
CA THR A 242 5.27 12.02 13.17
C THR A 242 5.31 12.17 11.65
N PHE A 243 4.84 11.18 10.89
CA PHE A 243 4.71 11.29 9.44
C PHE A 243 3.80 12.46 9.02
N GLU A 244 2.68 12.65 9.71
CA GLU A 244 1.76 13.75 9.48
C GLU A 244 2.41 15.12 9.71
N GLU A 245 3.18 15.27 10.79
CA GLU A 245 3.94 16.49 11.13
C GLU A 245 5.03 16.79 10.10
N LEU A 246 5.62 15.75 9.51
CA LEU A 246 6.66 15.85 8.49
C LEU A 246 6.11 16.10 7.08
N ARG A 247 4.79 16.20 6.89
CA ARG A 247 4.23 16.68 5.62
C ARG A 247 4.58 18.16 5.46
N GLY A 248 4.94 18.55 4.24
CA GLY A 248 5.48 19.86 3.89
C GLY A 248 7.00 19.87 3.74
N TYR A 249 7.59 21.05 3.77
CA TYR A 249 9.04 21.25 3.60
C TYR A 249 9.73 21.42 4.94
N HIS A 250 10.67 20.54 5.22
CA HIS A 250 11.44 20.54 6.47
C HIS A 250 12.92 20.37 6.17
N ILE A 251 13.77 21.12 6.88
CA ILE A 251 15.21 20.88 6.91
C ILE A 251 15.51 20.05 8.16
N MET A 252 15.95 18.82 7.96
CA MET A 252 16.11 17.82 9.02
C MET A 252 17.48 17.17 8.95
N ASN A 253 17.99 16.75 10.11
CA ASN A 253 19.09 15.82 10.22
C ASN A 253 18.55 14.39 10.10
N ALA A 254 19.19 13.57 9.27
CA ALA A 254 18.86 12.16 9.11
C ALA A 254 20.10 11.31 9.44
N ASN A 255 20.02 10.53 10.52
CA ASN A 255 21.09 9.65 10.94
C ASN A 255 20.60 8.21 10.87
N GLY A 256 20.68 7.59 9.69
CA GLY A 256 20.16 6.23 9.54
C GLY A 256 20.11 5.67 8.13
N VAL A 257 19.21 4.73 7.91
CA VAL A 257 19.09 3.99 6.65
C VAL A 257 18.32 4.85 5.66
N ARG A 258 18.93 5.06 4.48
CA ARG A 258 18.26 5.68 3.34
C ARG A 258 18.04 4.66 2.24
N VAL A 259 16.95 4.83 1.51
CA VAL A 259 16.65 4.03 0.33
C VAL A 259 16.79 4.94 -0.88
N THR A 260 17.77 4.65 -1.75
CA THR A 260 18.00 5.47 -2.95
C THR A 260 16.92 5.18 -3.98
N ILE A 261 16.43 6.23 -4.63
CA ILE A 261 15.45 6.13 -5.71
C ILE A 261 16.24 6.07 -7.02
N GLU A 262 16.39 4.88 -7.60
CA GLU A 262 17.03 4.73 -8.92
C GLU A 262 15.97 4.88 -10.01
N GLU A 263 16.18 5.84 -10.91
CA GLU A 263 15.42 5.95 -12.17
C GLU A 263 16.06 5.05 -13.21
N ASP A 264 15.46 3.87 -13.42
CA ASP A 264 15.91 2.92 -14.44
C ASP A 264 15.54 3.48 -15.84
N ALA A 265 16.51 3.97 -16.61
CA ALA A 265 16.24 4.68 -17.88
C ALA A 265 15.52 3.81 -18.94
N ASP A 266 15.64 2.48 -18.86
CA ASP A 266 15.05 1.52 -19.82
C ASP A 266 13.69 0.96 -19.40
N LYS A 267 13.22 1.24 -18.18
CA LYS A 267 11.90 0.85 -17.69
C LYS A 267 11.39 1.99 -16.83
N LYS A 268 10.27 2.62 -17.19
CA LYS A 268 9.53 3.55 -16.31
C LYS A 268 9.05 2.85 -15.01
N LYS A 269 9.98 2.38 -14.18
CA LYS A 269 9.82 1.66 -12.93
C LYS A 269 10.89 2.20 -11.99
N GLN A 270 10.45 2.96 -10.99
CA GLN A 270 11.29 3.32 -9.86
C GLN A 270 11.73 2.04 -9.17
N THR A 271 13.05 1.79 -9.13
CA THR A 271 13.63 0.67 -8.40
C THR A 271 14.31 1.23 -7.17
N SER A 272 13.88 0.79 -6.00
CA SER A 272 14.42 1.25 -4.72
C SER A 272 15.53 0.31 -4.27
N THR A 273 16.77 0.76 -4.31
CA THR A 273 17.92 0.00 -3.77
C THR A 273 18.14 0.42 -2.32
N THR A 274 18.00 -0.52 -1.39
CA THR A 274 18.38 -0.29 0.01
C THR A 274 19.90 -0.33 0.12
N SER A 275 20.54 0.79 0.47
CA SER A 275 21.97 0.82 0.77
C SER A 275 22.17 1.13 2.25
N TYR A 276 22.93 0.29 2.94
CA TYR A 276 23.30 0.55 4.34
C TYR A 276 24.54 1.43 4.36
N ARG A 277 24.38 2.72 4.69
CA ARG A 277 25.50 3.59 5.01
C ARG A 277 25.33 4.14 6.42
N ARG A 278 25.89 3.44 7.40
CA ARG A 278 26.05 3.98 8.75
C ARG A 278 27.19 4.98 8.71
N GLN A 279 26.87 6.27 8.73
CA GLN A 279 27.88 7.32 8.91
C GLN A 279 27.83 7.77 10.36
N ASP A 280 28.88 7.42 11.11
CA ASP A 280 29.16 8.07 12.38
C ASP A 280 29.42 9.55 12.11
N SER A 281 28.78 10.41 12.90
CA SER A 281 29.11 11.83 12.98
C SER A 281 30.53 11.96 13.52
N LYS A 282 31.52 11.90 12.64
CA LYS A 282 32.80 12.50 12.93
C LYS A 282 32.69 13.97 12.56
N ASP A 283 32.88 14.79 13.57
CA ASP A 283 33.10 16.22 13.45
C ASP A 283 34.04 16.50 12.29
N ILE A 284 33.79 17.61 11.59
CA ILE A 284 34.60 18.09 10.47
C ILE A 284 35.98 18.45 11.04
N GLU A 285 36.87 17.47 11.17
CA GLU A 285 38.30 17.73 11.21
C GLU A 285 38.82 17.66 9.78
N SER A 286 39.27 18.81 9.32
CA SER A 286 39.98 19.00 8.07
C SER A 286 41.23 18.13 8.03
N SER A 287 41.25 17.14 7.15
CA SER A 287 42.48 16.64 6.56
C SER A 287 42.27 16.48 5.06
N ASP A 288 42.83 17.42 4.32
CA ASP A 288 43.18 17.23 2.92
C ASP A 288 44.11 16.02 2.86
N ASP A 289 43.65 14.94 2.22
CA ASP A 289 44.51 13.97 1.54
C ASP A 289 43.61 13.17 0.57
N GLU A 290 43.85 13.39 -0.73
CA GLU A 290 43.36 12.53 -1.80
C GLU A 290 44.04 11.17 -1.68
N ASP A 291 43.34 10.16 -1.18
CA ASP A 291 43.70 8.77 -1.43
C ASP A 291 42.43 7.95 -1.71
N ASP A 292 42.35 7.50 -2.96
CA ASP A 292 41.39 6.54 -3.49
C ASP A 292 41.53 5.20 -2.74
N VAL A 293 40.78 5.04 -1.65
CA VAL A 293 40.62 3.74 -0.99
C VAL A 293 39.26 3.17 -1.34
N ASN A 294 39.30 2.26 -2.30
CA ASN A 294 38.25 1.36 -2.71
C ASN A 294 37.67 0.63 -1.46
N MET A 295 36.55 1.13 -0.93
CA MET A 295 35.84 0.51 0.18
C MET A 295 34.79 -0.44 -0.40
N ASP A 296 35.09 -1.74 -0.34
CA ASP A 296 34.23 -2.82 -0.81
C ASP A 296 32.79 -2.63 -0.33
N THR A 297 31.94 -2.24 -1.26
CA THR A 297 30.52 -2.05 -1.04
C THR A 297 29.88 -3.44 -0.99
N TYR A 298 29.64 -3.96 0.21
CA TYR A 298 28.86 -5.18 0.40
C TYR A 298 27.40 -4.88 0.04
N ASN A 299 27.08 -5.04 -1.25
CA ASN A 299 25.74 -5.07 -1.79
C ASN A 299 25.06 -6.38 -1.35
N GLU A 300 24.43 -6.39 -0.17
CA GLU A 300 23.43 -7.40 0.12
C GLU A 300 22.22 -7.15 -0.77
N ARG A 301 22.10 -7.92 -1.86
CA ARG A 301 20.86 -8.02 -2.63
C ARG A 301 19.79 -8.65 -1.74
N VAL A 302 19.05 -7.81 -1.02
CA VAL A 302 17.78 -8.22 -0.41
C VAL A 302 16.87 -8.70 -1.56
N PRO A 303 16.33 -9.93 -1.52
CA PRO A 303 15.40 -10.40 -2.53
C PRO A 303 14.22 -9.43 -2.67
N PRO A 304 13.61 -9.28 -3.86
CA PRO A 304 12.47 -8.39 -4.04
C PRO A 304 11.24 -8.99 -3.35
N GLU A 305 11.12 -8.82 -2.04
CA GLU A 305 9.96 -9.30 -1.27
C GLU A 305 8.75 -8.35 -1.39
N SER A 306 8.93 -7.15 -1.95
CA SER A 306 7.82 -6.22 -2.22
C SER A 306 8.12 -5.32 -3.42
N SER A 307 7.48 -5.58 -4.56
CA SER A 307 7.45 -4.61 -5.66
C SER A 307 6.46 -3.51 -5.30
N ARG A 308 6.94 -2.28 -5.09
CA ARG A 308 6.05 -1.11 -5.15
C ARG A 308 5.54 -0.99 -6.58
N ASP A 309 4.23 -1.02 -6.74
CA ASP A 309 3.55 -0.54 -7.94
C ASP A 309 2.97 0.82 -7.55
N SER A 310 3.82 1.87 -7.58
CA SER A 310 3.41 3.25 -7.32
C SER A 310 2.54 3.75 -8.47
N ARG A 311 1.34 3.19 -8.62
CA ARG A 311 0.27 3.78 -9.42
C ARG A 311 -0.41 4.85 -8.58
N PHE A 312 0.27 5.97 -8.36
CA PHE A 312 -0.47 7.22 -8.23
C PHE A 312 -1.21 7.40 -9.57
N ALA A 313 -2.53 7.51 -9.55
CA ALA A 313 -3.28 7.83 -10.76
C ALA A 313 -2.84 9.21 -11.23
N ALA A 314 -1.86 9.26 -12.13
CA ALA A 314 -1.39 10.48 -12.75
C ALA A 314 -2.54 11.06 -13.57
N ILE A 315 -3.10 12.17 -13.11
CA ILE A 315 -3.90 13.03 -13.97
C ILE A 315 -2.92 13.55 -15.02
N SER A 316 -3.21 13.25 -16.30
CA SER A 316 -2.46 13.80 -17.43
C SER A 316 -2.50 15.32 -17.32
N VAL A 317 -1.34 15.94 -17.09
CA VAL A 317 -1.19 17.38 -17.21
C VAL A 317 -1.20 17.65 -18.72
N ASP A 318 -2.30 18.23 -19.20
CA ASP A 318 -2.35 18.81 -20.55
C ASP A 318 -1.21 19.83 -20.65
N GLU A 319 -0.27 19.59 -21.58
CA GLU A 319 0.75 20.55 -21.95
C GLU A 319 0.08 21.73 -22.67
N ASN A 320 -0.51 22.64 -21.92
CA ASN A 320 -0.99 23.89 -22.47
C ASN A 320 0.12 24.96 -22.35
N PRO A 321 0.68 25.47 -23.46
CA PRO A 321 1.77 26.42 -23.43
C PRO A 321 1.21 27.84 -23.24
N ARG A 322 1.10 28.28 -21.99
CA ARG A 322 1.05 29.69 -21.53
C ARG A 322 0.82 29.70 -20.02
N ALA A 323 1.90 29.62 -19.25
CA ALA A 323 1.84 29.80 -17.80
C ALA A 323 1.68 31.31 -17.48
N GLU A 324 0.45 31.73 -17.22
CA GLU A 324 0.18 32.94 -16.46
C GLU A 324 0.37 32.62 -14.97
N ARG A 325 1.36 33.28 -14.33
CA ARG A 325 1.71 33.25 -12.89
C ARG A 325 2.41 31.97 -12.40
N PRO A 326 3.34 32.07 -11.41
CA PRO A 326 3.87 30.88 -10.75
C PRO A 326 2.70 30.17 -10.07
N VAL A 327 2.45 28.92 -10.46
CA VAL A 327 1.45 28.07 -9.81
C VAL A 327 1.93 27.86 -8.38
N ARG A 328 1.38 28.62 -7.44
CA ARG A 328 1.60 28.40 -6.00
C ARG A 328 1.07 27.00 -5.69
N ARG A 329 1.95 26.05 -5.43
CA ARG A 329 1.54 24.70 -5.00
C ARG A 329 0.77 24.86 -3.70
N VAL A 330 -0.47 24.35 -3.69
CA VAL A 330 -1.33 24.35 -2.50
C VAL A 330 -1.34 22.93 -1.97
N GLU A 331 -0.57 22.69 -0.92
CA GLU A 331 -0.54 21.39 -0.27
C GLU A 331 -1.81 21.16 0.54
N ASN A 332 -2.42 19.99 0.38
CA ASN A 332 -3.53 19.58 1.24
C ASN A 332 -2.99 18.88 2.49
N LEU A 333 -2.81 19.66 3.55
CA LEU A 333 -2.33 19.21 4.86
C LEU A 333 -3.46 18.96 5.85
N GLN A 334 -4.62 18.51 5.39
CA GLN A 334 -5.72 18.13 6.29
C GLN A 334 -5.24 17.10 7.33
N PRO A 335 -5.63 17.27 8.61
CA PRO A 335 -5.27 16.33 9.65
C PRO A 335 -5.75 14.91 9.34
N LEU A 336 -4.90 13.93 9.58
CA LEU A 336 -5.16 12.52 9.41
C LEU A 336 -5.96 11.98 10.59
N THR A 337 -6.87 11.06 10.31
CA THR A 337 -7.55 10.28 11.36
C THR A 337 -6.59 9.29 12.01
N ASP A 338 -6.94 8.76 13.19
CA ASP A 338 -6.13 7.71 13.85
C ASP A 338 -5.95 6.47 12.96
N GLU A 339 -6.97 6.12 12.18
CA GLU A 339 -6.93 5.01 11.22
C GLU A 339 -5.95 5.32 10.07
N GLN A 340 -5.96 6.54 9.54
CA GLN A 340 -5.01 6.96 8.51
C GLN A 340 -3.57 6.98 9.04
N CYS A 341 -3.36 7.43 10.27
CA CYS A 341 -2.05 7.38 10.92
C CYS A 341 -1.58 5.96 11.17
N LEU A 342 -2.47 5.05 11.59
CA LEU A 342 -2.15 3.63 11.74
C LEU A 342 -1.64 3.02 10.42
N LEU A 343 -2.20 3.46 9.28
CA LEU A 343 -1.85 3.01 7.93
C LEU A 343 -0.71 3.82 7.29
N ALA A 344 -0.14 4.81 7.96
CA ALA A 344 0.85 5.71 7.37
C ALA A 344 2.18 5.01 7.09
N THR A 345 2.80 5.38 5.97
CA THR A 345 4.14 4.91 5.59
C THR A 345 5.19 5.29 6.64
N PRO A 346 6.17 4.41 6.94
CA PRO A 346 7.32 4.77 7.76
C PRO A 346 8.38 5.60 7.04
N TRP A 347 8.16 5.97 5.77
CA TRP A 347 9.14 6.59 4.90
C TRP A 347 8.63 7.92 4.36
N VAL A 348 9.50 8.93 4.32
CA VAL A 348 9.28 10.23 3.66
C VAL A 348 10.34 10.46 2.59
N ILE A 349 10.01 11.24 1.58
CA ILE A 349 10.94 11.60 0.51
C ILE A 349 11.79 12.78 0.99
N GLY A 350 13.11 12.68 0.81
CA GLY A 350 14.05 13.75 1.10
C GLY A 350 15.11 13.90 0.03
N PHE A 351 15.66 15.11 -0.10
CA PHE A 351 16.83 15.38 -0.92
C PHE A 351 18.06 15.43 -0.01
N ASP A 352 19.00 14.49 -0.18
CA ASP A 352 20.22 14.47 0.62
C ASP A 352 21.20 15.51 0.08
N LEU A 353 21.46 16.56 0.86
CA LEU A 353 22.36 17.65 0.45
C LEU A 353 23.82 17.21 0.29
N ARG A 354 24.25 16.13 0.96
CA ARG A 354 25.63 15.63 0.91
C ARG A 354 25.86 14.84 -0.38
N SER A 355 24.99 13.90 -0.70
CA SER A 355 25.11 13.07 -1.91
C SER A 355 24.40 13.64 -3.14
N LYS A 356 23.57 14.67 -2.96
CA LYS A 356 22.84 15.39 -4.01
C LYS A 356 21.88 14.51 -4.81
N ASP A 357 21.20 13.60 -4.12
CA ASP A 357 20.24 12.66 -4.68
C ASP A 357 18.94 12.61 -3.87
N TRP A 358 17.85 12.22 -4.54
CA TRP A 358 16.57 11.95 -3.89
C TRP A 358 16.58 10.55 -3.27
N CYS A 359 16.10 10.46 -2.04
CA CYS A 359 16.02 9.22 -1.30
C CYS A 359 14.77 9.16 -0.43
N GLU A 360 14.46 7.97 0.07
CA GLU A 360 13.49 7.79 1.14
C GLU A 360 14.19 7.64 2.48
N LEU A 361 13.70 8.40 3.45
CA LEU A 361 14.24 8.50 4.79
C LEU A 361 13.20 7.97 5.77
N ARG A 362 13.66 7.22 6.76
CA ARG A 362 12.78 6.66 7.78
C ARG A 362 12.31 7.77 8.72
N VAL A 363 11.00 7.87 8.92
CA VAL A 363 10.36 8.86 9.81
C VAL A 363 10.99 8.85 11.20
N ASP A 364 11.24 7.67 11.76
CA ASP A 364 11.79 7.49 13.11
C ASP A 364 13.26 7.94 13.27
N GLU A 365 13.97 8.22 12.17
CA GLU A 365 15.40 8.61 12.16
C GLU A 365 15.63 10.08 11.86
N LEU A 366 14.54 10.85 11.68
CA LEU A 366 14.61 12.27 11.41
C LEU A 366 14.62 13.06 12.71
N GLN A 367 15.53 14.03 12.78
CA GLN A 367 15.67 14.93 13.92
C GLN A 367 15.73 16.37 13.42
N PRO A 368 15.13 17.32 14.16
CA PRO A 368 15.30 18.74 13.85
C PRO A 368 16.78 19.12 13.80
N VAL A 369 17.15 20.00 12.87
CA VAL A 369 18.51 20.56 12.83
C VAL A 369 18.75 21.38 14.09
N THR A 370 19.91 21.16 14.71
CA THR A 370 20.39 22.01 15.82
C THR A 370 21.15 23.19 15.23
N TRP A 371 20.47 24.32 15.13
CA TRP A 371 21.05 25.56 14.62
C TRP A 371 21.94 26.24 15.66
N ASN A 372 23.02 26.89 15.22
CA ASN A 372 23.89 27.66 16.10
C ASN A 372 23.53 29.14 16.05
N ASP A 373 22.57 29.53 16.90
CA ASP A 373 22.10 30.92 16.99
C ASP A 373 23.22 31.91 17.39
N GLU A 374 24.30 31.43 18.02
CA GLU A 374 25.46 32.24 18.41
C GLU A 374 26.54 32.35 17.32
N ALA A 375 26.45 31.60 16.22
CA ALA A 375 27.48 31.54 15.18
C ALA A 375 27.71 32.93 14.56
N PHE A 376 26.63 33.63 14.23
CA PHE A 376 26.70 34.97 13.66
C PHE A 376 27.28 35.99 14.63
N ASP A 377 26.95 35.91 15.92
CA ASP A 377 27.47 36.84 16.92
C ASP A 377 28.97 36.66 17.14
N LYS A 378 29.44 35.41 17.17
CA LYS A 378 30.86 35.05 17.30
C LYS A 378 31.67 35.29 16.04
N LEU A 379 31.02 35.58 14.90
CA LEU A 379 31.69 35.88 13.66
C LEU A 379 32.53 37.16 13.77
N VAL A 380 33.86 37.00 13.66
CA VAL A 380 34.83 38.09 13.69
C VAL A 380 35.05 38.60 12.27
N LEU A 381 34.20 39.54 11.86
CA LEU A 381 34.35 40.33 10.64
C LEU A 381 34.43 41.81 11.00
N PRO A 382 35.07 42.65 10.17
CA PRO A 382 34.94 44.09 10.29
C PRO A 382 33.46 44.50 10.41
N PRO A 383 33.09 45.39 11.35
CA PRO A 383 31.68 45.69 11.64
C PRO A 383 30.86 46.11 10.41
N GLY A 384 31.47 46.84 9.47
CA GLY A 384 30.82 47.24 8.22
C GLY A 384 30.53 46.07 7.27
N GLU A 385 31.44 45.10 7.16
CA GLU A 385 31.27 43.92 6.31
C GLU A 385 30.26 42.93 6.89
N LYS A 386 30.29 42.76 8.23
CA LYS A 386 29.31 41.92 8.95
C LYS A 386 27.88 42.43 8.79
N HIS A 387 27.69 43.75 8.89
CA HIS A 387 26.38 44.39 8.72
C HIS A 387 25.92 44.29 7.26
N LEU A 388 26.80 44.58 6.30
CA LEU A 388 26.50 44.51 4.87
C LEU A 388 26.08 43.11 4.42
N ALA A 389 26.77 42.06 4.88
CA ALA A 389 26.41 40.68 4.55
C ALA A 389 25.02 40.32 5.10
N TRP A 390 24.67 40.80 6.30
CA TRP A 390 23.35 40.58 6.88
C TRP A 390 22.27 41.39 6.18
N ASP A 391 22.49 42.68 5.91
CA ASP A 391 21.52 43.56 5.23
C ASP A 391 21.09 42.99 3.88
N PHE A 392 22.02 42.43 3.10
CA PHE A 392 21.69 41.82 1.81
C PHE A 392 20.79 40.58 1.95
N VAL A 393 20.99 39.78 3.00
CA VAL A 393 20.19 38.57 3.23
C VAL A 393 18.83 38.93 3.84
N GLU A 394 18.80 39.87 4.78
CA GLU A 394 17.58 40.39 5.39
C GLU A 394 16.68 41.09 4.36
N ALA A 395 17.25 41.96 3.52
CA ALA A 395 16.52 42.61 2.43
C ALA A 395 15.91 41.58 1.46
N LYS A 396 16.61 40.47 1.18
CA LYS A 396 16.07 39.38 0.35
C LYS A 396 14.96 38.59 1.03
N ASN A 397 15.07 38.29 2.32
CA ASN A 397 13.99 37.65 3.07
C ASN A 397 12.73 38.52 3.13
N LEU A 398 12.90 39.85 3.21
CA LEU A 398 11.80 40.82 3.14
C LEU A 398 11.19 40.91 1.72
N GLU A 399 12.01 40.92 0.67
CA GLU A 399 11.56 40.89 -0.75
C GLU A 399 10.85 39.58 -1.14
N LEU A 400 11.05 38.47 -0.42
CA LEU A 400 10.29 37.23 -0.62
C LEU A 400 8.86 37.33 -0.03
N SER A 401 8.60 38.31 0.84
CA SER A 401 7.31 38.53 1.51
C SER A 401 6.41 39.58 0.82
N GLU A 402 6.99 40.46 0.00
CA GLU A 402 6.26 41.43 -0.82
C GLU A 402 6.53 41.19 -2.32
N GLU A 403 5.48 41.18 -3.15
CA GLU A 403 5.57 41.01 -4.61
C GLU A 403 6.50 42.06 -5.26
N PHE A 404 7.79 41.77 -5.36
CA PHE A 404 8.71 42.50 -6.22
C PHE A 404 8.87 41.76 -7.55
N ASP A 405 8.22 42.28 -8.60
CA ASP A 405 8.31 41.79 -9.97
C ASP A 405 9.05 42.84 -10.82
N ASP A 406 10.31 42.54 -11.16
CA ASP A 406 11.01 43.25 -12.24
C ASP A 406 10.27 42.97 -13.57
N PHE A 407 10.51 43.77 -14.62
CA PHE A 407 9.88 43.60 -15.93
C PHE A 407 10.13 42.21 -16.58
N ILE A 408 11.11 41.47 -16.07
CA ILE A 408 11.40 40.08 -16.43
C ILE A 408 11.16 39.21 -15.18
N PRO A 409 10.19 38.28 -15.21
CA PRO A 409 9.96 37.34 -14.12
C PRO A 409 11.27 36.64 -13.73
N ASP A 410 11.54 36.60 -12.42
CA ASP A 410 12.69 35.92 -11.79
C ASP A 410 14.09 36.55 -12.03
N LYS A 411 14.20 37.68 -12.75
CA LYS A 411 15.48 38.40 -12.91
C LYS A 411 15.78 39.28 -11.69
N GLY A 412 17.03 39.30 -11.22
CA GLY A 412 17.47 40.13 -10.08
C GLY A 412 17.20 39.55 -8.68
N ARG A 413 16.66 38.34 -8.59
CA ARG A 413 16.36 37.67 -7.30
C ARG A 413 17.56 36.94 -6.68
N GLY A 414 18.59 36.63 -7.46
CA GLY A 414 19.78 35.93 -6.98
C GLY A 414 20.78 36.86 -6.27
N LEU A 415 21.13 36.53 -5.03
CA LEU A 415 22.26 37.12 -4.32
C LEU A 415 23.46 36.18 -4.42
N ILE A 416 24.57 36.67 -4.98
CA ILE A 416 25.84 35.93 -5.03
C ILE A 416 26.84 36.69 -4.18
N ILE A 417 27.23 36.11 -3.05
CA ILE A 417 28.31 36.64 -2.20
C ILE A 417 29.58 35.85 -2.49
N LEU A 418 30.61 36.52 -3.01
CA LEU A 418 31.93 35.93 -3.20
C LEU A 418 32.81 36.20 -1.98
N MET A 419 33.12 35.17 -1.21
CA MET A 419 34.09 35.25 -0.11
C MET A 419 35.47 34.82 -0.60
N PHE A 420 36.42 35.75 -0.65
CA PHE A 420 37.79 35.51 -1.13
C PHE A 420 38.82 35.80 -0.03
N GLY A 421 39.83 34.93 0.10
CA GLY A 421 40.93 35.12 1.05
C GLY A 421 41.74 33.85 1.30
N PRO A 422 42.88 33.95 2.01
CA PRO A 422 43.76 32.82 2.36
C PRO A 422 43.02 31.66 3.07
N PRO A 423 43.52 30.42 3.05
CA PRO A 423 42.95 29.32 3.83
C PRO A 423 42.95 29.64 5.34
N GLY A 424 41.97 29.12 6.09
CA GLY A 424 41.88 29.29 7.55
C GLY A 424 41.30 30.61 8.06
N VAL A 425 40.90 31.55 7.19
CA VAL A 425 40.35 32.86 7.60
C VAL A 425 38.84 32.87 7.89
N GLY A 426 38.22 31.70 8.06
CA GLY A 426 36.80 31.60 8.46
C GLY A 426 35.77 31.79 7.33
N LYS A 427 36.14 31.67 6.05
CA LYS A 427 35.20 31.82 4.90
C LYS A 427 33.98 30.90 5.00
N THR A 428 34.20 29.60 5.26
CA THR A 428 33.12 28.62 5.41
C THR A 428 32.27 28.95 6.63
N PHE A 429 32.90 29.30 7.75
CA PHE A 429 32.20 29.69 8.97
C PHE A 429 31.33 30.95 8.78
N THR A 430 31.78 31.93 8.00
CA THR A 430 30.96 33.10 7.62
C THR A 430 29.70 32.66 6.87
N ALA A 431 29.82 31.74 5.90
CA ALA A 431 28.68 31.23 5.15
C ALA A 431 27.68 30.51 6.04
N GLU A 432 28.17 29.62 6.90
CA GLU A 432 27.36 28.86 7.87
C GLU A 432 26.65 29.80 8.85
N ALA A 433 27.38 30.75 9.44
CA ALA A 433 26.83 31.70 10.40
C ALA A 433 25.74 32.62 9.81
N VAL A 434 25.90 33.03 8.55
CA VAL A 434 24.87 33.80 7.83
C VAL A 434 23.66 32.91 7.52
N ALA A 435 23.87 31.67 7.08
CA ALA A 435 22.81 30.71 6.78
C ALA A 435 21.96 30.41 8.02
N ASP A 436 22.59 30.06 9.14
CA ASP A 436 21.92 29.77 10.42
C ASP A 436 21.04 30.93 10.89
N LYS A 437 21.53 32.17 10.75
CA LYS A 437 20.78 33.37 11.14
C LYS A 437 19.61 33.68 10.18
N SER A 438 19.74 33.31 8.91
CA SER A 438 18.78 33.63 7.85
C SER A 438 17.57 32.68 7.74
N ARG A 439 17.42 31.72 8.67
CA ARG A 439 16.32 30.76 8.70
C ARG A 439 14.95 31.47 8.58
N VAL A 440 14.07 30.95 7.70
CA VAL A 440 12.69 31.41 7.50
C VAL A 440 11.73 30.33 7.97
#